data_AF-A0AAD9T798-F1
#
_entry.id   AF-A0AAD9T798-F1
#
_cell.length_a   1.000
_cell.length_b   1.000
_cell.length_c   1.000
_cell.angle_alpha   90.00
_cell.angle_beta   90.00
_cell.angle_gamma   90.00
#
_symmetry.space_group_name_H-M   'P 1'
#
loop_
_entity.id
_entity.type
_entity.pdbx_description
1 polymer ?
#
loop_
_entity_poly.entity_id
_entity_poly.type
_entity_poly.pdbx_seq_one_letter_code
_entity_poly.pdbx_strand_id
1 'polypeptide(L)'
;MAVIDQFLSSIFQFLKYKDVLQLQAFFRVEPPLPEEFTQLGLELKNSWTNSKRLEQYIETALPFNDDNNSDEGGAWPGFLAFVQNYLEFWRDVSFEDLLRTHSQLTTLIISCNTAMSNATYGTIMLPTAIQLCTALAKLAMTLDKMPHLTQKVAKVKDVEAGEKKTLVEGSAETIQRAFTLCLNERTPSKNGIGRDGKPEGKKIGIYSFANMVLRLLFKSRKTALAKQLFTNTANQSPPLGLYPAAQRVTYLYYLGRYHFATGHFYFAQSCLQSAYDQCHAQCTRQRRAILVHLLSANMILGRFPSQKFMSRPEADLVARFLPIAYAIRKGDMIAFKQALGPEAGNERFFFHHGVYLQLLSRCEVLVWRSLARRVFLLTYRFPWDPESKKAPTLSLVDMVAAVQFCQKLLEGWQKPVDPMAFMQSGRTHPNSQFMKVSDLIPPPQGPKILFAGQGMIFGNKVPDLTNVESILASLVQQGLLHGFISHTQGKFAIIGSKQKGGPLPAGFPPVWETLRARAEAENRTDECPGWVQKAKDLSLGGVVNLAGARPAGDNG
;
A
#
# COMPACT_ATOMS: atom_id res chain seq x y z
N MET A 1 50.56 -20.07 0.08
CA MET A 1 49.40 -20.66 -0.64
C MET A 1 48.68 -19.52 -1.31
N ALA A 2 48.20 -19.70 -2.53
CA ALA A 2 47.44 -18.66 -3.22
C ALA A 2 46.13 -18.40 -2.45
N VAL A 3 45.67 -17.15 -2.37
CA VAL A 3 44.48 -16.80 -1.59
C VAL A 3 43.25 -17.51 -2.18
N ILE A 4 43.23 -17.69 -3.50
CA ILE A 4 42.20 -18.44 -4.21
C ILE A 4 42.11 -19.91 -3.77
N ASP A 5 43.24 -20.55 -3.44
CA ASP A 5 43.29 -21.97 -3.05
C ASP A 5 42.65 -22.16 -1.68
N GLN A 6 43.00 -21.27 -0.74
CA GLN A 6 42.39 -21.25 0.59
C GLN A 6 40.90 -20.97 0.49
N PHE A 7 40.51 -20.00 -0.34
CA PHE A 7 39.10 -19.63 -0.56
C PHE A 7 38.27 -20.80 -1.11
N LEU A 8 38.74 -21.46 -2.18
CA LEU A 8 38.04 -22.61 -2.77
C LEU A 8 38.02 -23.82 -1.83
N SER A 9 39.11 -24.08 -1.11
CA SER A 9 39.18 -25.16 -0.11
C SER A 9 38.19 -24.96 1.03
N SER A 10 38.05 -23.72 1.53
CA SER A 10 37.05 -23.38 2.55
C SER A 10 35.62 -23.54 2.03
N ILE A 11 35.33 -23.07 0.81
CA ILE A 11 34.01 -23.27 0.18
C ILE A 11 33.68 -24.75 0.08
N PHE A 12 34.64 -25.59 -0.33
CA PHE A 12 34.44 -27.03 -0.42
C PHE A 12 34.09 -27.65 0.94
N GLN A 13 34.78 -27.25 2.01
CA GLN A 13 34.46 -27.69 3.37
C GLN A 13 33.06 -27.27 3.80
N PHE A 14 32.66 -26.02 3.52
CA PHE A 14 31.31 -25.54 3.87
C PHE A 14 30.21 -26.27 3.09
N LEU A 15 30.46 -26.63 1.82
CA LEU A 15 29.54 -27.47 1.04
C LEU A 15 29.39 -28.86 1.67
N LYS A 16 30.50 -29.50 2.06
CA LYS A 16 30.49 -30.82 2.70
C LYS A 16 29.63 -30.84 3.96
N TYR A 17 29.82 -29.85 4.83
CA TYR A 17 29.06 -29.71 6.08
C TYR A 17 27.71 -29.01 5.93
N LYS A 18 27.33 -28.59 4.71
CA LYS A 18 26.11 -27.83 4.41
C LYS A 18 25.98 -26.57 5.30
N ASP A 19 27.11 -25.93 5.61
CA ASP A 19 27.14 -24.71 6.44
C ASP A 19 26.72 -23.49 5.64
N VAL A 20 25.43 -23.20 5.73
CA VAL A 20 24.77 -22.11 5.00
C VAL A 20 25.27 -20.72 5.44
N LEU A 21 25.59 -20.56 6.72
CA LEU A 21 25.96 -19.25 7.28
C LEU A 21 27.38 -18.85 6.91
N GLN A 22 28.32 -19.81 6.96
CA GLN A 22 29.70 -19.57 6.54
C GLN A 22 29.77 -19.34 5.03
N LEU A 23 29.01 -20.10 4.25
CA LEU A 23 28.92 -19.89 2.80
C LEU A 23 28.42 -18.48 2.46
N GLN A 24 27.38 -18.01 3.16
CA GLN A 24 26.88 -16.63 3.02
C GLN A 24 27.96 -15.59 3.42
N ALA A 25 28.74 -15.86 4.47
CA ALA A 25 29.80 -14.97 4.93
C ALA A 25 30.95 -14.85 3.92
N PHE A 26 31.26 -15.93 3.20
CA PHE A 26 32.28 -15.94 2.14
C PHE A 26 31.79 -15.29 0.84
N PHE A 27 30.50 -15.36 0.51
CA PHE A 27 29.93 -14.71 -0.68
C PHE A 27 29.42 -13.28 -0.43
N ARG A 28 30.22 -12.44 0.25
CA ARG A 28 29.90 -11.01 0.45
C ARG A 28 30.22 -10.19 -0.78
N VAL A 29 29.44 -9.12 -0.99
CA VAL A 29 29.61 -8.17 -2.10
C VAL A 29 29.56 -6.70 -1.61
N GLU A 30 29.10 -6.46 -0.37
CA GLU A 30 28.93 -5.12 0.20
C GLU A 30 30.04 -4.82 1.24
N PRO A 31 30.63 -3.61 1.24
CA PRO A 31 31.57 -3.18 2.29
C PRO A 31 30.87 -2.96 3.66
N PRO A 32 31.60 -3.06 4.79
CA PRO A 32 33.03 -3.30 4.91
C PRO A 32 33.40 -4.76 4.64
N LEU A 33 34.41 -4.95 3.80
CA LEU A 33 34.93 -6.26 3.41
C LEU A 33 36.25 -6.50 4.14
N PRO A 34 36.52 -7.73 4.60
CA PRO A 34 37.85 -8.12 5.06
C PRO A 34 38.93 -7.86 4.01
N GLU A 35 40.16 -7.56 4.45
CA GLU A 35 41.29 -7.28 3.56
C GLU A 35 41.57 -8.44 2.59
N GLU A 36 41.26 -9.68 2.99
CA GLU A 36 41.37 -10.90 2.19
C GLU A 36 40.63 -10.80 0.83
N PHE A 37 39.47 -10.13 0.77
CA PHE A 37 38.74 -9.95 -0.49
C PHE A 37 39.44 -8.99 -1.45
N THR A 38 40.13 -7.98 -0.91
CA THR A 38 40.91 -7.04 -1.73
C THR A 38 42.16 -7.71 -2.28
N GLN A 39 42.80 -8.58 -1.50
CA GLN A 39 43.93 -9.40 -1.94
C GLN A 39 43.50 -10.40 -3.01
N LEU A 40 42.36 -11.08 -2.82
CA LEU A 40 41.77 -12.00 -3.80
C LEU A 40 41.46 -11.29 -5.13
N GLY A 41 40.90 -10.08 -5.09
CA GLY A 41 40.65 -9.28 -6.30
C GLY A 41 41.94 -8.91 -7.06
N LEU A 42 43.02 -8.56 -6.35
CA LEU A 42 44.32 -8.27 -6.95
C LEU A 42 44.98 -9.52 -7.56
N GLU A 43 44.92 -10.65 -6.86
CA GLU A 43 45.42 -11.93 -7.34
C GLU A 43 44.69 -12.39 -8.61
N LEU A 44 43.37 -12.27 -8.64
CA LEU A 44 42.55 -12.59 -9.80
C LEU A 44 42.87 -11.71 -11.03
N LYS A 45 43.08 -10.41 -10.83
CA LYS A 45 43.46 -9.48 -11.90
C LYS A 45 44.81 -9.82 -12.52
N ASN A 46 45.77 -10.27 -11.71
CA ASN A 46 47.14 -10.53 -12.16
C ASN A 46 47.29 -11.92 -12.78
N SER A 47 46.68 -12.94 -12.17
CA SER A 47 46.95 -14.35 -12.47
C SER A 47 45.87 -15.03 -13.31
N TRP A 48 44.65 -14.48 -13.35
CA TRP A 48 43.46 -15.16 -13.90
C TRP A 48 42.71 -14.32 -14.94
N THR A 49 43.41 -13.88 -15.98
CA THR A 49 42.83 -13.11 -17.11
C THR A 49 42.01 -13.96 -18.08
N ASN A 50 42.28 -15.27 -18.17
CA ASN A 50 41.56 -16.20 -19.05
C ASN A 50 40.45 -16.95 -18.28
N SER A 51 39.19 -16.63 -18.58
CA SER A 51 38.01 -17.22 -17.95
C SER A 51 37.91 -18.74 -18.11
N LYS A 52 38.37 -19.33 -19.22
CA LYS A 52 38.32 -20.80 -19.43
C LYS A 52 39.29 -21.55 -18.52
N ARG A 53 40.46 -20.94 -18.26
CA ARG A 53 41.46 -21.53 -17.37
C ARG A 53 40.99 -21.49 -15.92
N LEU A 54 40.28 -20.42 -15.54
CA LEU A 54 39.66 -20.29 -14.23
C LEU A 54 38.56 -21.33 -14.03
N GLU A 55 37.71 -21.56 -15.04
CA GLU A 55 36.67 -22.59 -15.02
C GLU A 55 37.24 -23.98 -14.75
N GLN A 56 38.24 -24.41 -15.53
CA GLN A 56 38.92 -25.70 -15.33
C GLN A 56 39.55 -25.81 -13.94
N TYR A 57 40.10 -24.71 -13.41
CA TYR A 57 40.69 -24.69 -12.07
C TYR A 57 39.64 -24.87 -10.97
N ILE A 58 38.48 -24.21 -11.10
CA ILE A 58 37.37 -24.35 -10.17
C ILE A 58 36.84 -25.78 -10.20
N GLU A 59 36.71 -26.39 -11.39
CA GLU A 59 36.29 -27.79 -11.53
C GLU A 59 37.24 -28.77 -10.83
N THR A 60 38.56 -28.52 -10.89
CA THR A 60 39.53 -29.35 -10.17
C THR A 60 39.52 -29.12 -8.66
N ALA A 61 39.25 -27.90 -8.20
CA ALA A 61 39.24 -27.55 -6.78
C ALA A 61 37.92 -27.91 -6.08
N LEU A 62 36.81 -27.91 -6.82
CA LEU A 62 35.46 -28.23 -6.37
C LEU A 62 34.91 -29.40 -7.18
N PRO A 63 35.33 -30.64 -6.87
CA PRO A 63 34.90 -31.81 -7.62
C PRO A 63 33.37 -31.96 -7.57
N PHE A 64 32.80 -32.23 -8.75
CA PHE A 64 31.38 -32.54 -8.91
C PHE A 64 31.05 -33.83 -8.15
N ASN A 65 29.95 -33.83 -7.39
CA ASN A 65 29.45 -35.02 -6.71
C ASN A 65 28.01 -35.31 -7.17
N ASP A 66 27.83 -36.39 -7.93
CA ASP A 66 26.52 -36.78 -8.53
C ASP A 66 25.67 -37.65 -7.58
N ASP A 67 26.25 -38.09 -6.47
CA ASP A 67 25.58 -39.00 -5.53
C ASP A 67 24.54 -38.26 -4.69
N ASN A 68 23.29 -38.28 -5.16
CA ASN A 68 22.09 -37.82 -4.45
C ASN A 68 21.85 -38.51 -3.08
N ASN A 69 22.62 -39.55 -2.77
CA ASN A 69 22.50 -40.40 -1.58
C ASN A 69 23.66 -40.24 -0.58
N SER A 70 24.63 -39.37 -0.86
CA SER A 70 25.75 -39.11 0.05
C SER A 70 25.36 -38.04 1.09
N ASP A 71 25.61 -38.33 2.37
CA ASP A 71 25.42 -37.35 3.45
C ASP A 71 26.36 -36.13 3.28
N GLU A 72 27.46 -36.29 2.52
CA GLU A 72 28.43 -35.25 2.16
C GLU A 72 27.92 -34.35 1.02
N GLY A 73 27.81 -33.04 1.27
CA GLY A 73 27.49 -32.09 0.20
C GLY A 73 28.62 -31.93 -0.83
N GLY A 74 28.26 -31.82 -2.11
CA GLY A 74 29.20 -31.62 -3.22
C GLY A 74 28.84 -30.44 -4.11
N ALA A 75 29.76 -30.06 -5.00
CA ALA A 75 29.50 -29.04 -6.00
C ALA A 75 28.61 -29.58 -7.13
N TRP A 76 27.77 -28.72 -7.72
CA TRP A 76 26.93 -29.03 -8.88
C TRP A 76 27.15 -27.99 -9.99
N PRO A 77 26.79 -28.28 -11.27
CA PRO A 77 27.12 -27.40 -12.40
C PRO A 77 26.66 -25.95 -12.21
N GLY A 78 25.44 -25.77 -11.66
CA GLY A 78 24.92 -24.44 -11.34
C GLY A 78 25.73 -23.70 -10.28
N PHE A 79 26.27 -24.41 -9.29
CA PHE A 79 27.14 -23.82 -8.27
C PHE A 79 28.51 -23.45 -8.83
N LEU A 80 29.12 -24.31 -9.65
CA LEU A 80 30.41 -24.03 -10.29
C LEU A 80 30.33 -22.77 -11.17
N ALA A 81 29.28 -22.66 -11.99
CA ALA A 81 29.02 -21.47 -12.77
C ALA A 81 28.81 -20.22 -11.90
N PHE A 82 28.17 -20.36 -10.73
CA PHE A 82 28.03 -19.25 -9.79
C PHE A 82 29.38 -18.81 -9.19
N VAL A 83 30.22 -19.75 -8.75
CA VAL A 83 31.56 -19.45 -8.20
C VAL A 83 32.43 -18.78 -9.25
N GLN A 84 32.40 -19.26 -10.50
CA GLN A 84 33.10 -18.61 -11.61
C GLN A 84 32.65 -17.16 -11.78
N ASN A 85 31.34 -16.91 -11.89
CA ASN A 85 30.80 -15.56 -12.01
C ASN A 85 31.13 -14.68 -10.79
N TYR A 86 31.23 -15.26 -9.59
CA TYR A 86 31.60 -14.55 -8.37
C TYR A 86 33.07 -14.11 -8.38
N LEU A 87 33.98 -14.99 -8.81
CA LEU A 87 35.40 -14.65 -8.95
C LEU A 87 35.61 -13.64 -10.09
N GLU A 88 34.90 -13.78 -11.21
CA GLU A 88 34.93 -12.78 -12.29
C GLU A 88 34.36 -11.43 -11.82
N PHE A 89 33.32 -11.43 -10.99
CA PHE A 89 32.81 -10.22 -10.35
C PHE A 89 33.93 -9.52 -9.56
N TRP A 90 34.66 -10.24 -8.70
CA TRP A 90 35.77 -9.64 -7.93
C TRP A 90 36.97 -9.22 -8.77
N ARG A 91 37.24 -9.94 -9.87
CA ARG A 91 38.27 -9.56 -10.84
C ARG A 91 37.92 -8.22 -11.51
N ASP A 92 36.66 -8.00 -11.85
CA ASP A 92 36.25 -6.90 -12.73
C ASP A 92 35.48 -5.77 -12.02
N VAL A 93 35.22 -5.88 -10.71
CA VAL A 93 34.45 -4.88 -9.95
C VAL A 93 35.23 -3.57 -9.82
N SER A 94 34.54 -2.47 -10.10
CA SER A 94 35.00 -1.12 -9.82
C SER A 94 33.94 -0.41 -8.98
N PHE A 95 34.26 -0.12 -7.72
CA PHE A 95 33.35 0.56 -6.81
C PHE A 95 33.05 2.01 -7.21
N GLU A 96 33.82 2.59 -8.14
CA GLU A 96 33.59 3.92 -8.69
C GLU A 96 32.50 3.92 -9.77
N ASP A 97 32.39 2.83 -10.55
CA ASP A 97 31.36 2.67 -11.58
C ASP A 97 30.18 1.83 -11.05
N LEU A 98 29.23 2.54 -10.44
CA LEU A 98 28.03 1.94 -9.87
C LEU A 98 27.11 1.28 -10.92
N LEU A 99 27.14 1.73 -12.17
CA LEU A 99 26.28 1.19 -13.24
C LEU A 99 26.83 -0.13 -13.77
N ARG A 100 28.14 -0.20 -13.99
CA ARG A 100 28.79 -1.46 -14.34
C ARG A 100 28.67 -2.47 -13.21
N THR A 101 28.88 -2.04 -11.97
CA THR A 101 28.68 -2.88 -10.78
C THR A 101 27.25 -3.41 -10.69
N HIS A 102 26.24 -2.60 -11.01
CA HIS A 102 24.84 -3.03 -11.06
C HIS A 102 24.60 -4.12 -12.12
N SER A 103 25.15 -3.96 -13.31
CA SER A 103 25.06 -4.97 -14.37
C SER A 103 25.75 -6.28 -13.96
N GLN A 104 26.97 -6.21 -13.41
CA GLN A 104 27.73 -7.38 -12.97
C GLN A 104 27.01 -8.11 -11.83
N LEU A 105 26.48 -7.37 -10.85
CA LEU A 105 25.70 -7.94 -9.75
C LEU A 105 24.40 -8.57 -10.24
N THR A 106 23.76 -8.01 -11.27
CA THR A 106 22.58 -8.61 -11.90
C THR A 106 22.92 -9.96 -12.53
N THR A 107 24.04 -10.07 -13.27
CA THR A 107 24.52 -11.34 -13.82
C THR A 107 24.82 -12.36 -12.72
N LEU A 108 25.49 -11.93 -11.65
CA LEU A 108 25.79 -12.78 -10.49
C LEU A 108 24.53 -13.32 -9.80
N ILE A 109 23.47 -12.52 -9.70
CA ILE A 109 22.19 -12.98 -9.14
C ILE A 109 21.50 -13.98 -10.08
N ILE A 110 21.60 -13.79 -11.40
CA ILE A 110 21.06 -14.75 -12.36
C ILE A 110 21.75 -16.11 -12.21
N SER A 111 23.08 -16.15 -12.12
CA SER A 111 23.81 -17.41 -11.89
C SER A 111 23.50 -18.00 -10.51
N CYS A 112 23.37 -17.17 -9.47
CA CYS A 112 22.94 -17.62 -8.13
C CYS A 112 21.54 -18.25 -8.15
N ASN A 113 20.60 -17.67 -8.90
CA ASN A 113 19.24 -18.23 -9.06
C ASN A 113 19.28 -19.59 -9.77
N THR A 114 20.13 -19.74 -10.78
CA THR A 114 20.36 -21.03 -11.46
C THR A 114 20.93 -22.07 -10.49
N ALA A 115 21.91 -21.69 -9.66
CA ALA A 115 22.45 -22.56 -8.61
C ALA A 115 21.37 -22.97 -7.60
N MET A 116 20.56 -22.01 -7.16
CA MET A 116 19.44 -22.23 -6.22
C MET A 116 18.31 -23.09 -6.81
N SER A 117 18.22 -23.24 -8.14
CA SER A 117 17.21 -24.08 -8.81
C SER A 117 17.34 -25.56 -8.46
N ASN A 118 18.55 -26.03 -8.14
CA ASN A 118 18.80 -27.43 -7.78
C ASN A 118 17.88 -27.91 -6.64
N ALA A 119 17.22 -29.05 -6.79
CA ALA A 119 16.23 -29.57 -5.85
C ALA A 119 16.84 -29.96 -4.48
N THR A 120 18.02 -30.57 -4.47
CA THR A 120 18.68 -31.13 -3.27
C THR A 120 19.54 -30.08 -2.57
N TYR A 121 20.47 -29.45 -3.30
CA TYR A 121 21.47 -28.55 -2.71
C TYR A 121 21.12 -27.06 -2.82
N GLY A 122 20.07 -26.70 -3.56
CA GLY A 122 19.71 -25.30 -3.80
C GLY A 122 19.27 -24.52 -2.56
N THR A 123 18.84 -25.21 -1.49
CA THR A 123 18.49 -24.60 -0.20
C THR A 123 19.69 -23.92 0.47
N ILE A 124 20.90 -24.44 0.27
CA ILE A 124 22.16 -23.89 0.82
C ILE A 124 22.47 -22.52 0.19
N MET A 125 22.01 -22.27 -1.04
CA MET A 125 22.22 -20.98 -1.71
C MET A 125 21.25 -19.89 -1.27
N LEU A 126 20.20 -20.22 -0.50
CA LEU A 126 19.12 -19.28 -0.19
C LEU A 126 19.60 -18.03 0.56
N PRO A 127 20.37 -18.11 1.66
CA PRO A 127 20.81 -16.91 2.37
C PRO A 127 21.77 -16.05 1.54
N THR A 128 22.63 -16.68 0.75
CA THR A 128 23.50 -15.99 -0.24
C THR A 128 22.65 -15.24 -1.27
N ALA A 129 21.62 -15.88 -1.83
CA ALA A 129 20.71 -15.23 -2.78
C ALA A 129 19.97 -14.04 -2.15
N ILE A 130 19.51 -14.16 -0.91
CA ILE A 130 18.88 -13.07 -0.14
C ILE A 130 19.86 -11.90 0.04
N GLN A 131 21.12 -12.18 0.40
CA GLN A 131 22.16 -11.17 0.57
C GLN A 131 22.46 -10.43 -0.74
N LEU A 132 22.68 -11.16 -1.83
CA LEU A 132 22.96 -10.57 -3.15
C LEU A 132 21.77 -9.73 -3.64
N CYS A 133 20.54 -10.25 -3.54
CA CYS A 133 19.34 -9.50 -3.89
C CYS A 133 19.16 -8.24 -3.02
N THR A 134 19.54 -8.30 -1.74
CA THR A 134 19.51 -7.13 -0.84
C THR A 134 20.52 -6.07 -1.30
N ALA A 135 21.73 -6.47 -1.67
CA ALA A 135 22.75 -5.57 -2.20
C ALA A 135 22.28 -4.93 -3.52
N LEU A 136 21.70 -5.71 -4.45
CA LEU A 136 21.14 -5.20 -5.70
C LEU A 136 20.00 -4.22 -5.44
N ALA A 137 19.09 -4.54 -4.53
CA ALA A 137 17.99 -3.64 -4.17
C ALA A 137 18.50 -2.32 -3.56
N LYS A 138 19.52 -2.36 -2.69
CA LYS A 138 20.17 -1.14 -2.16
C LYS A 138 20.80 -0.33 -3.28
N LEU A 139 21.57 -0.96 -4.16
CA LEU A 139 22.26 -0.30 -5.28
C LEU A 139 21.27 0.31 -6.29
N ALA A 140 20.20 -0.41 -6.64
CA ALA A 140 19.14 0.11 -7.49
C ALA A 140 18.47 1.35 -6.87
N MET A 141 18.25 1.34 -5.55
CA MET A 141 17.67 2.47 -4.81
C MET A 141 18.63 3.66 -4.66
N THR A 142 19.96 3.45 -4.66
CA THR A 142 20.94 4.55 -4.65
C THR A 142 21.08 5.15 -6.04
N LEU A 143 21.15 4.34 -7.10
CA LEU A 143 21.17 4.78 -8.49
C LEU A 143 19.92 5.59 -8.86
N ASP A 144 18.74 5.20 -8.36
CA ASP A 144 17.48 5.94 -8.56
C ASP A 144 17.52 7.35 -7.94
N LYS A 145 18.26 7.54 -6.83
CA LYS A 145 18.46 8.86 -6.22
C LYS A 145 19.47 9.73 -6.98
N MET A 146 20.22 9.16 -7.93
CA MET A 146 21.27 9.83 -8.70
C MET A 146 20.90 9.91 -10.20
N PRO A 147 19.94 10.79 -10.58
CA PRO A 147 19.42 10.84 -11.94
C PRO A 147 20.47 11.24 -13.00
N HIS A 148 21.54 11.94 -12.61
CA HIS A 148 22.61 12.37 -13.51
C HIS A 148 23.41 11.21 -14.11
N LEU A 149 23.49 10.06 -13.41
CA LEU A 149 24.19 8.86 -13.89
C LEU A 149 23.25 7.99 -14.75
N THR A 150 21.98 7.89 -14.38
CA THR A 150 20.99 7.05 -15.09
C THR A 150 20.55 7.64 -16.43
N GLN A 151 20.56 8.97 -16.58
CA GLN A 151 20.30 9.64 -17.87
C GLN A 151 21.29 9.25 -18.98
N LYS A 152 22.56 8.94 -18.64
CA LYS A 152 23.57 8.52 -19.62
C LYS A 152 23.27 7.13 -20.18
N VAL A 153 22.76 6.20 -19.37
CA VAL A 153 22.38 4.84 -19.79
C VAL A 153 21.07 4.85 -20.57
N ALA A 154 20.14 5.73 -20.22
CA ALA A 154 18.86 5.87 -20.92
C ALA A 154 19.02 6.28 -22.39
N LYS A 155 20.08 7.02 -22.75
CA LYS A 155 20.37 7.44 -24.14
C LYS A 155 20.94 6.33 -25.03
N VAL A 156 21.47 5.24 -24.46
CA VAL A 156 22.20 4.19 -25.22
C VAL A 156 21.29 3.06 -25.72
N LYS A 157 20.10 2.88 -25.14
CA LYS A 157 19.15 1.80 -25.51
C LYS A 157 18.00 2.26 -26.42
N ASP A 158 18.14 3.41 -27.07
CA ASP A 158 17.04 4.21 -27.64
C ASP A 158 16.56 3.80 -29.05
N VAL A 159 16.67 2.52 -29.48
CA VAL A 159 16.29 2.17 -30.88
C VAL A 159 15.12 1.19 -31.03
N GLU A 160 14.80 0.25 -30.13
CA GLU A 160 13.89 -0.86 -30.57
C GLU A 160 12.91 -1.51 -29.58
N ALA A 161 12.68 -1.02 -28.34
CA ALA A 161 11.77 -1.73 -27.43
C ALA A 161 10.94 -0.85 -26.48
N GLY A 162 9.68 -0.63 -26.83
CA GLY A 162 8.55 -0.39 -25.90
C GLY A 162 8.70 0.66 -24.79
N GLU A 163 7.77 0.65 -23.82
CA GLU A 163 7.84 1.52 -22.63
C GLU A 163 9.21 1.38 -21.93
N LYS A 164 9.83 2.52 -21.61
CA LYS A 164 11.16 2.59 -20.97
C LYS A 164 11.17 1.80 -19.65
N LYS A 165 11.76 0.60 -19.66
CA LYS A 165 12.01 -0.16 -18.42
C LYS A 165 13.06 0.57 -17.59
N THR A 166 12.70 0.93 -16.36
CA THR A 166 13.64 1.59 -15.45
C THR A 166 14.65 0.57 -14.90
N LEU A 167 15.86 1.01 -14.52
CA LEU A 167 16.84 0.12 -13.88
C LEU A 167 16.27 -0.56 -12.63
N VAL A 168 15.45 0.16 -11.85
CA VAL A 168 14.76 -0.34 -10.66
C VAL A 168 13.78 -1.47 -11.01
N GLU A 169 13.05 -1.33 -12.12
CA GLU A 169 12.15 -2.35 -12.63
C GLU A 169 12.90 -3.59 -13.12
N GLY A 170 14.00 -3.41 -13.85
CA GLY A 170 14.87 -4.53 -14.25
C GLY A 170 15.43 -5.30 -13.05
N SER A 171 15.84 -4.60 -11.99
CA SER A 171 16.23 -5.25 -10.73
C SER A 171 15.05 -5.96 -10.05
N ALA A 172 13.87 -5.36 -10.05
CA ALA A 172 12.67 -5.99 -9.49
C ALA A 172 12.31 -7.28 -10.23
N GLU A 173 12.37 -7.30 -11.57
CA GLU A 173 12.15 -8.50 -12.39
C GLU A 173 13.17 -9.60 -12.06
N THR A 174 14.46 -9.26 -11.92
CA THR A 174 15.50 -10.24 -11.56
C THR A 174 15.25 -10.86 -10.18
N ILE A 175 14.91 -10.04 -9.18
CA ILE A 175 14.58 -10.55 -7.83
C ILE A 175 13.26 -11.34 -7.84
N GLN A 176 12.30 -10.95 -8.69
CA GLN A 176 11.02 -11.67 -8.83
C GLN A 176 11.22 -13.08 -9.38
N ARG A 177 12.25 -13.35 -10.20
CA ARG A 177 12.61 -14.71 -10.61
C ARG A 177 13.02 -15.58 -9.42
N ALA A 178 13.79 -15.04 -8.49
CA ALA A 178 14.17 -15.73 -7.24
C ALA A 178 12.93 -16.05 -6.39
N PHE A 179 12.00 -15.09 -6.26
CA PHE A 179 10.72 -15.29 -5.59
C PHE A 179 9.89 -16.41 -6.22
N THR A 180 9.74 -16.42 -7.55
CA THR A 180 8.99 -17.45 -8.28
C THR A 180 9.62 -18.83 -8.13
N LEU A 181 10.96 -18.89 -8.07
CA LEU A 181 11.69 -20.14 -7.83
C LEU A 181 11.37 -20.73 -6.45
N CYS A 182 11.36 -19.88 -5.40
CA CYS A 182 10.96 -20.30 -4.05
C CYS A 182 9.49 -20.72 -3.96
N LEU A 183 8.59 -20.05 -4.70
CA LEU A 183 7.17 -20.38 -4.71
C LEU A 183 6.86 -21.74 -5.35
N ASN A 184 7.53 -22.04 -6.48
CA ASN A 184 7.29 -23.26 -7.24
C ASN A 184 8.00 -24.50 -6.67
N GLU A 185 8.71 -24.36 -5.56
CA GLU A 185 9.39 -25.47 -4.91
C GLU A 185 8.39 -26.53 -4.42
N ARG A 186 8.58 -27.76 -4.90
CA ARG A 186 7.83 -28.93 -4.46
C ARG A 186 8.52 -29.53 -3.24
N THR A 187 7.97 -29.23 -2.07
CA THR A 187 8.40 -29.81 -0.78
C THR A 187 7.57 -31.06 -0.47
N PRO A 188 8.16 -32.13 0.10
CA PRO A 188 7.40 -33.31 0.53
C PRO A 188 6.48 -33.03 1.72
N SER A 189 6.75 -31.97 2.49
CA SER A 189 5.93 -31.50 3.59
C SER A 189 4.66 -30.77 3.13
N LYS A 190 3.52 -30.99 3.82
CA LYS A 190 2.21 -30.38 3.50
C LYS A 190 2.38 -28.84 3.46
N ASN A 191 2.19 -28.26 2.28
CA ASN A 191 2.35 -26.83 2.00
C ASN A 191 3.75 -26.25 2.25
N GLY A 192 4.79 -27.08 2.44
CA GLY A 192 6.15 -26.62 2.78
C GLY A 192 6.29 -26.13 4.21
N ILE A 193 5.47 -26.68 5.10
CA ILE A 193 5.57 -26.46 6.55
C ILE A 193 6.20 -27.70 7.14
N GLY A 194 7.39 -27.56 7.72
CA GLY A 194 8.10 -28.64 8.40
C GLY A 194 7.34 -29.13 9.64
N ARG A 195 7.82 -30.23 10.25
CA ARG A 195 7.23 -30.80 11.47
C ARG A 195 7.17 -29.79 12.63
N ASP A 196 8.08 -28.82 12.63
CA ASP A 196 8.18 -27.75 13.64
C ASP A 196 7.16 -26.61 13.43
N GLY A 197 6.28 -26.72 12.43
CA GLY A 197 5.31 -25.68 12.10
C GLY A 197 5.92 -24.44 11.41
N LYS A 198 7.20 -24.49 11.03
CA LYS A 198 7.91 -23.41 10.33
C LYS A 198 8.03 -23.71 8.83
N PRO A 199 8.18 -22.67 7.98
CA PRO A 199 8.47 -22.90 6.57
C PRO A 199 9.79 -23.65 6.40
N GLU A 200 9.83 -24.58 5.46
CA GLU A 200 10.98 -25.44 5.17
C GLU A 200 11.51 -25.17 3.75
N GLY A 201 12.80 -25.44 3.53
CA GLY A 201 13.43 -25.32 2.21
C GLY A 201 13.55 -23.88 1.70
N LYS A 202 13.42 -23.68 0.39
CA LYS A 202 13.50 -22.36 -0.26
C LYS A 202 12.29 -21.49 0.06
N LYS A 203 11.18 -22.06 0.52
CA LYS A 203 9.98 -21.33 0.94
C LYS A 203 10.23 -20.35 2.09
N ILE A 204 11.27 -20.56 2.90
CA ILE A 204 11.73 -19.62 3.94
C ILE A 204 11.99 -18.22 3.35
N GLY A 205 12.46 -18.14 2.10
CA GLY A 205 12.83 -16.87 1.45
C GLY A 205 11.69 -16.13 0.75
N ILE A 206 10.48 -16.69 0.65
CA ILE A 206 9.37 -16.11 -0.15
C ILE A 206 9.11 -14.65 0.24
N TYR A 207 8.86 -14.39 1.53
CA TYR A 207 8.52 -13.05 1.99
C TYR A 207 9.74 -12.11 2.02
N SER A 208 10.97 -12.63 2.13
CA SER A 208 12.19 -11.83 1.95
C SER A 208 12.26 -11.24 0.54
N PHE A 209 12.16 -12.09 -0.49
CA PHE A 209 12.20 -11.63 -1.88
C PHE A 209 10.97 -10.79 -2.23
N ALA A 210 9.77 -11.19 -1.80
CA ALA A 210 8.55 -10.43 -2.01
C ALA A 210 8.66 -8.99 -1.48
N ASN A 211 9.17 -8.83 -0.24
CA ASN A 211 9.34 -7.51 0.36
C ASN A 211 10.37 -6.63 -0.38
N MET A 212 11.43 -7.23 -0.92
CA MET A 212 12.42 -6.50 -1.75
C MET A 212 11.78 -6.04 -3.07
N VAL A 213 11.07 -6.92 -3.77
CA VAL A 213 10.37 -6.59 -5.02
C VAL A 213 9.32 -5.50 -4.78
N LEU A 214 8.49 -5.66 -3.74
CA LEU A 214 7.48 -4.66 -3.37
C LEU A 214 8.11 -3.29 -3.08
N ARG A 215 9.22 -3.25 -2.35
CA ARG A 215 9.95 -1.99 -2.09
C ARG A 215 10.39 -1.30 -3.37
N LEU A 216 10.92 -2.05 -4.35
CA LEU A 216 11.35 -1.52 -5.65
C LEU A 216 10.15 -1.03 -6.49
N LEU A 217 9.08 -1.83 -6.58
CA LEU A 217 7.88 -1.48 -7.35
C LEU A 217 7.15 -0.24 -6.82
N PHE A 218 7.02 -0.12 -5.50
CA PHE A 218 6.42 1.07 -4.89
C PHE A 218 7.29 2.32 -5.05
N LYS A 219 8.61 2.15 -5.15
CA LYS A 219 9.52 3.27 -5.42
C LYS A 219 9.42 3.75 -6.87
N SER A 220 9.34 2.82 -7.83
CA SER A 220 9.17 3.13 -9.27
C SER A 220 7.74 3.57 -9.64
N ARG A 221 6.82 3.66 -8.68
CA ARG A 221 5.39 3.97 -8.87
C ARG A 221 4.62 2.98 -9.75
N LYS A 222 5.19 1.82 -10.07
CA LYS A 222 4.53 0.73 -10.82
C LYS A 222 3.79 -0.22 -9.89
N THR A 223 2.85 0.32 -9.11
CA THR A 223 2.09 -0.44 -8.10
C THR A 223 1.17 -1.50 -8.71
N ALA A 224 0.77 -1.34 -9.98
CA ALA A 224 -0.06 -2.31 -10.70
C ALA A 224 0.63 -3.69 -10.84
N LEU A 225 1.96 -3.72 -11.03
CA LEU A 225 2.73 -4.96 -11.15
C LEU A 225 2.72 -5.79 -9.85
N ALA A 226 2.51 -5.14 -8.71
CA ALA A 226 2.43 -5.83 -7.42
C ALA A 226 1.22 -6.79 -7.33
N LYS A 227 0.18 -6.58 -8.15
CA LYS A 227 -1.01 -7.45 -8.18
C LYS A 227 -0.64 -8.91 -8.42
N GLN A 228 0.22 -9.19 -9.40
CA GLN A 228 0.64 -10.56 -9.72
C GLN A 228 1.40 -11.21 -8.57
N LEU A 229 2.27 -10.44 -7.90
CA LEU A 229 3.02 -10.90 -6.73
C LEU A 229 2.06 -11.27 -5.58
N PHE A 230 1.07 -10.43 -5.27
CA PHE A 230 0.09 -10.72 -4.23
C PHE A 230 -0.79 -11.94 -4.56
N THR A 231 -1.22 -12.08 -5.82
CA THR A 231 -2.00 -13.25 -6.26
C THR A 231 -1.19 -14.54 -6.14
N ASN A 232 0.07 -14.55 -6.60
CA ASN A 232 0.94 -15.74 -6.52
C ASN A 232 1.22 -16.11 -5.07
N THR A 233 1.48 -15.11 -4.22
CA THR A 233 1.66 -15.31 -2.77
C THR A 233 0.40 -15.90 -2.15
N ALA A 234 -0.79 -15.37 -2.48
CA ALA A 234 -2.06 -15.86 -1.95
C ALA A 234 -2.36 -17.32 -2.31
N ASN A 235 -1.84 -17.81 -3.44
CA ASN A 235 -2.15 -19.15 -3.94
C ASN A 235 -1.16 -20.21 -3.46
N GLN A 236 0.13 -19.89 -3.38
CA GLN A 236 1.20 -20.89 -3.21
C GLN A 236 2.03 -20.71 -1.92
N SER A 237 1.94 -19.56 -1.25
CA SER A 237 2.79 -19.31 -0.08
C SER A 237 2.21 -19.93 1.22
N PRO A 238 3.08 -20.36 2.15
CA PRO A 238 2.67 -20.67 3.52
C PRO A 238 2.06 -19.45 4.24
N PRO A 239 1.27 -19.67 5.31
CA PRO A 239 0.65 -18.58 6.06
C PRO A 239 1.67 -17.55 6.55
N LEU A 240 1.32 -16.27 6.41
CA LEU A 240 2.21 -15.17 6.77
C LEU A 240 2.60 -15.23 8.26
N GLY A 241 1.71 -15.73 9.11
CA GLY A 241 1.94 -15.88 10.55
C GLY A 241 3.18 -16.69 10.91
N LEU A 242 3.67 -17.58 10.03
CA LEU A 242 4.83 -18.43 10.29
C LEU A 242 6.17 -17.71 10.11
N TYR A 243 6.16 -16.49 9.57
CA TYR A 243 7.37 -15.73 9.25
C TYR A 243 7.73 -14.72 10.35
N PRO A 244 9.00 -14.26 10.42
CA PRO A 244 9.43 -13.27 11.40
C PRO A 244 8.63 -11.97 11.32
N ALA A 245 8.38 -11.33 12.47
CA ALA A 245 7.56 -10.11 12.55
C ALA A 245 8.03 -8.99 11.60
N ALA A 246 9.33 -8.82 11.41
CA ALA A 246 9.89 -7.83 10.47
C ALA A 246 9.42 -8.05 9.02
N GLN A 247 9.37 -9.30 8.56
CA GLN A 247 8.90 -9.64 7.22
C GLN A 247 7.37 -9.48 7.12
N ARG A 248 6.64 -9.91 8.15
CA ARG A 248 5.16 -9.78 8.21
C ARG A 248 4.73 -8.33 8.15
N VAL A 249 5.31 -7.47 8.98
CA VAL A 249 5.01 -6.03 9.04
C VAL A 249 5.30 -5.35 7.70
N THR A 250 6.43 -5.68 7.06
CA THR A 250 6.80 -5.10 5.77
C THR A 250 5.84 -5.50 4.66
N TYR A 251 5.47 -6.78 4.60
CA TYR A 251 4.54 -7.29 3.60
C TYR A 251 3.14 -6.69 3.77
N LEU A 252 2.61 -6.70 5.00
CA LEU A 252 1.29 -6.12 5.32
C LEU A 252 1.24 -4.61 5.05
N TYR A 253 2.34 -3.89 5.29
CA TYR A 253 2.44 -2.47 4.97
C TYR A 253 2.27 -2.23 3.46
N TYR A 254 2.98 -2.96 2.60
CA TYR A 254 2.84 -2.78 1.15
C TYR A 254 1.50 -3.31 0.61
N LEU A 255 1.00 -4.43 1.14
CA LEU A 255 -0.33 -4.94 0.80
C LEU A 255 -1.43 -3.94 1.15
N GLY A 256 -1.36 -3.34 2.34
CA GLY A 256 -2.28 -2.29 2.77
C GLY A 256 -2.23 -1.06 1.89
N ARG A 257 -1.03 -0.62 1.46
CA ARG A 257 -0.87 0.48 0.51
C ARG A 257 -1.42 0.17 -0.87
N TYR A 258 -1.28 -1.08 -1.33
CA TYR A 258 -1.86 -1.53 -2.60
C TYR A 258 -3.39 -1.50 -2.56
N HIS A 259 -3.99 -2.03 -1.49
CA HIS A 259 -5.44 -1.96 -1.27
C HIS A 259 -5.93 -0.52 -1.17
N PHE A 260 -5.19 0.35 -0.49
CA PHE A 260 -5.52 1.78 -0.41
C PHE A 260 -5.51 2.44 -1.80
N ALA A 261 -4.47 2.19 -2.60
CA ALA A 261 -4.34 2.76 -3.94
C ALA A 261 -5.43 2.26 -4.91
N THR A 262 -5.88 1.02 -4.75
CA THR A 262 -6.96 0.41 -5.56
C THR A 262 -8.37 0.73 -5.06
N GLY A 263 -8.51 1.44 -3.94
CA GLY A 263 -9.81 1.85 -3.38
C GLY A 263 -10.45 0.85 -2.41
N HIS A 264 -9.78 -0.24 -2.07
CA HIS A 264 -10.24 -1.24 -1.10
C HIS A 264 -9.89 -0.81 0.34
N PHE A 265 -10.52 0.25 0.83
CA PHE A 265 -10.13 0.90 2.09
C PHE A 265 -10.29 0.01 3.33
N TYR A 266 -11.31 -0.85 3.38
CA TYR A 266 -11.51 -1.79 4.50
C TYR A 266 -10.33 -2.75 4.65
N PHE A 267 -9.93 -3.40 3.56
CA PHE A 267 -8.76 -4.29 3.57
C PHE A 267 -7.45 -3.56 3.81
N ALA A 268 -7.32 -2.35 3.26
CA ALA A 268 -6.19 -1.49 3.56
C ALA A 268 -6.07 -1.26 5.08
N GLN A 269 -7.18 -0.91 5.73
CA GLN A 269 -7.24 -0.68 7.17
C GLN A 269 -6.87 -1.95 7.95
N SER A 270 -7.43 -3.12 7.62
CA SER A 270 -7.15 -4.39 8.30
C SER A 270 -5.67 -4.79 8.19
N CYS A 271 -5.08 -4.70 7.00
CA CYS A 271 -3.65 -5.00 6.78
C CYS A 271 -2.74 -4.02 7.53
N LEU A 272 -3.02 -2.71 7.43
CA LEU A 272 -2.20 -1.67 8.07
C LEU A 272 -2.32 -1.69 9.58
N GLN A 273 -3.50 -2.02 10.11
CA GLN A 273 -3.72 -2.21 11.55
C GLN A 273 -2.87 -3.37 12.06
N SER A 274 -2.94 -4.53 11.40
CA SER A 274 -2.12 -5.69 11.76
C SER A 274 -0.61 -5.41 11.63
N ALA A 275 -0.19 -4.64 10.60
CA ALA A 275 1.19 -4.20 10.47
C ALA A 275 1.63 -3.29 11.64
N TYR A 276 0.77 -2.37 12.07
CA TYR A 276 1.07 -1.44 13.17
C TYR A 276 1.13 -2.15 14.53
N ASP A 277 0.22 -3.10 14.78
CA ASP A 277 0.14 -3.85 16.04
C ASP A 277 1.32 -4.81 16.22
N GLN A 278 1.84 -5.36 15.12
CA GLN A 278 3.03 -6.22 15.11
C GLN A 278 4.36 -5.43 15.05
N CYS A 279 4.32 -4.11 14.79
CA CYS A 279 5.53 -3.30 14.67
C CYS A 279 6.11 -3.00 16.06
N HIS A 280 7.42 -3.21 16.21
CA HIS A 280 8.11 -2.94 17.47
C HIS A 280 7.98 -1.46 17.87
N ALA A 281 7.72 -1.20 19.16
CA ALA A 281 7.43 0.14 19.66
C ALA A 281 8.56 1.15 19.43
N GLN A 282 9.82 0.70 19.47
CA GLN A 282 11.00 1.54 19.23
C GLN A 282 11.18 1.92 17.75
N CYS A 283 10.57 1.20 16.81
CA CYS A 283 10.70 1.45 15.37
C CYS A 283 9.78 2.60 14.91
N THR A 284 9.91 3.78 15.54
CA THR A 284 9.02 4.94 15.34
C THR A 284 8.92 5.37 13.89
N ARG A 285 10.03 5.34 13.13
CA ARG A 285 10.04 5.66 11.69
C ARG A 285 9.11 4.75 10.88
N GLN A 286 9.15 3.43 11.14
CA GLN A 286 8.29 2.47 10.44
C GLN A 286 6.84 2.62 10.88
N ARG A 287 6.60 2.81 12.18
CA ARG A 287 5.25 3.08 12.71
C ARG A 287 4.63 4.32 12.08
N ARG A 288 5.39 5.42 11.98
CA ARG A 288 4.96 6.65 11.29
C ARG A 288 4.57 6.39 9.84
N ALA A 289 5.38 5.63 9.09
CA ALA A 289 5.07 5.30 7.69
C ALA A 289 3.76 4.50 7.54
N ILE A 290 3.53 3.53 8.43
CA ILE A 290 2.28 2.76 8.50
C ILE A 290 1.11 3.69 8.87
N LEU A 291 1.30 4.56 9.88
CA LEU A 291 0.25 5.42 10.42
C LEU A 291 -0.31 6.41 9.42
N VAL A 292 0.49 6.97 8.52
CA VAL A 292 -0.04 7.89 7.49
C VAL A 292 -1.15 7.22 6.67
N HIS A 293 -0.92 5.98 6.23
CA HIS A 293 -1.90 5.24 5.44
C HIS A 293 -3.03 4.69 6.32
N LEU A 294 -2.73 4.24 7.55
CA LEU A 294 -3.73 3.72 8.48
C LEU A 294 -4.72 4.80 8.92
N LEU A 295 -4.25 6.00 9.26
CA LEU A 295 -5.11 7.13 9.61
C LEU A 295 -5.97 7.54 8.41
N SER A 296 -5.38 7.58 7.22
CA SER A 296 -6.11 7.90 5.99
C SER A 296 -7.22 6.88 5.71
N ALA A 297 -6.93 5.57 5.81
CA ALA A 297 -7.92 4.51 5.62
C ALA A 297 -9.02 4.58 6.69
N ASN A 298 -8.66 4.75 7.97
CA ASN A 298 -9.62 4.87 9.06
C ASN A 298 -10.56 6.07 8.86
N MET A 299 -10.04 7.22 8.45
CA MET A 299 -10.86 8.42 8.22
C MET A 299 -11.85 8.25 7.09
N ILE A 300 -11.46 7.60 6.00
CA ILE A 300 -12.36 7.26 4.89
C ILE A 300 -13.46 6.30 5.36
N LEU A 301 -13.14 5.41 6.30
CA LEU A 301 -14.10 4.48 6.92
C LEU A 301 -14.87 5.08 8.10
N GLY A 302 -14.75 6.39 8.35
CA GLY A 302 -15.46 7.09 9.42
C GLY A 302 -14.95 6.82 10.84
N ARG A 303 -13.74 6.26 10.99
CA ARG A 303 -13.03 6.09 12.26
C ARG A 303 -12.04 7.22 12.47
N PHE A 304 -12.10 7.83 13.63
CA PHE A 304 -11.27 8.98 13.98
C PHE A 304 -10.33 8.68 15.15
N PRO A 305 -9.15 9.32 15.22
CA PRO A 305 -8.19 9.09 16.28
C PRO A 305 -8.76 9.47 17.66
N SER A 306 -8.44 8.65 18.67
CA SER A 306 -8.85 8.84 20.06
C SER A 306 -7.79 9.63 20.85
N GLN A 307 -8.19 10.25 21.97
CA GLN A 307 -7.25 10.97 22.84
C GLN A 307 -6.15 10.07 23.41
N LYS A 308 -6.48 8.82 23.76
CA LYS A 308 -5.50 7.82 24.24
C LYS A 308 -4.43 7.50 23.20
N PHE A 309 -4.76 7.61 21.91
CA PHE A 309 -3.79 7.37 20.84
C PHE A 309 -2.80 8.54 20.67
N MET A 310 -3.23 9.77 20.98
CA MET A 310 -2.42 10.98 20.82
C MET A 310 -1.22 11.05 21.78
N SER A 311 -1.19 10.26 22.85
CA SER A 311 -0.07 10.21 23.80
C SER A 311 1.11 9.35 23.32
N ARG A 312 1.05 8.74 22.14
CA ARG A 312 2.13 7.88 21.60
C ARG A 312 3.22 8.70 20.90
N PRO A 313 4.49 8.27 20.91
CA PRO A 313 5.60 9.05 20.35
C PRO A 313 5.51 9.26 18.83
N GLU A 314 4.87 8.33 18.11
CA GLU A 314 4.61 8.44 16.67
C GLU A 314 3.31 9.19 16.31
N ALA A 315 2.58 9.72 17.29
CA ALA A 315 1.28 10.36 17.09
C ALA A 315 1.37 11.85 16.71
N ASP A 316 2.56 12.41 16.55
CA ASP A 316 2.78 13.78 16.05
C ASP A 316 2.06 14.05 14.71
N LEU A 317 1.98 13.03 13.86
CA LEU A 317 1.25 13.07 12.59
C LEU A 317 -0.25 13.29 12.75
N VAL A 318 -0.86 12.92 13.89
CA VAL A 318 -2.30 13.01 14.13
C VAL A 318 -2.78 14.45 14.04
N ALA A 319 -1.96 15.41 14.47
CA ALA A 319 -2.29 16.84 14.40
C ALA A 319 -2.67 17.29 12.98
N ARG A 320 -2.08 16.69 11.94
CA ARG A 320 -2.40 17.00 10.53
C ARG A 320 -3.77 16.47 10.10
N PHE A 321 -4.27 15.42 10.73
CA PHE A 321 -5.54 14.78 10.42
C PHE A 321 -6.72 15.32 11.26
N LEU A 322 -6.45 15.95 12.41
CA LEU A 322 -7.49 16.48 13.31
C LEU A 322 -8.43 17.51 12.66
N PRO A 323 -7.95 18.52 11.89
CA PRO A 323 -8.82 19.50 11.26
C PRO A 323 -9.81 18.83 10.29
N ILE A 324 -9.35 17.81 9.56
CA ILE A 324 -10.18 17.05 8.63
C ILE A 324 -11.24 16.25 9.40
N ALA A 325 -10.86 15.58 10.49
CA ALA A 325 -11.78 14.83 11.33
C ALA A 325 -12.87 15.74 11.94
N TYR A 326 -12.49 16.95 12.38
CA TYR A 326 -13.43 17.95 12.90
C TYR A 326 -14.41 18.41 11.82
N ALA A 327 -13.91 18.73 10.63
CA ALA A 327 -14.74 19.16 9.50
C ALA A 327 -15.75 18.09 9.09
N ILE A 328 -15.34 16.82 9.03
CA ILE A 328 -16.24 15.69 8.75
C ILE A 328 -17.32 15.59 9.84
N ARG A 329 -16.96 15.57 11.12
CA ARG A 329 -17.94 15.45 12.22
C ARG A 329 -18.98 16.56 12.23
N LYS A 330 -18.57 17.79 11.89
CA LYS A 330 -19.44 18.98 11.87
C LYS A 330 -20.27 19.09 10.57
N GLY A 331 -19.87 18.38 9.51
CA GLY A 331 -20.42 18.60 8.17
C GLY A 331 -20.04 19.95 7.59
N ASP A 332 -18.80 20.40 7.82
CA ASP A 332 -18.29 21.70 7.42
C ASP A 332 -17.42 21.57 6.16
N MET A 333 -18.02 21.80 4.99
CA MET A 333 -17.34 21.64 3.70
C MET A 333 -16.20 22.63 3.50
N ILE A 334 -16.36 23.85 4.02
CA ILE A 334 -15.36 24.91 3.88
C ILE A 334 -14.13 24.51 4.68
N ALA A 335 -14.32 24.20 5.98
CA ALA A 335 -13.22 23.75 6.83
C ALA A 335 -12.55 22.48 6.29
N PHE A 336 -13.31 21.57 5.67
CA PHE A 336 -12.76 20.36 5.05
C PHE A 336 -11.83 20.70 3.87
N LYS A 337 -12.28 21.55 2.94
CA LYS A 337 -11.47 21.98 1.79
C LYS A 337 -10.25 22.78 2.23
N GLN A 338 -10.36 23.62 3.27
CA GLN A 338 -9.21 24.35 3.83
C GLN A 338 -8.21 23.41 4.51
N ALA A 339 -8.68 22.42 5.26
CA ALA A 339 -7.84 21.45 5.98
C ALA A 339 -6.97 20.59 5.05
N LEU A 340 -7.48 20.26 3.86
CA LEU A 340 -6.75 19.52 2.83
C LEU A 340 -6.02 20.44 1.85
N GLY A 341 -6.48 21.67 1.69
CA GLY A 341 -5.94 22.65 0.74
C GLY A 341 -4.61 23.27 1.17
N PRO A 342 -4.09 24.21 0.35
CA PRO A 342 -2.81 24.87 0.58
C PRO A 342 -2.78 25.70 1.88
N GLU A 343 -3.94 26.21 2.32
CA GLU A 343 -4.09 27.03 3.52
C GLU A 343 -3.62 26.31 4.80
N ALA A 344 -3.81 24.99 4.89
CA ALA A 344 -3.36 24.21 6.04
C ALA A 344 -1.87 23.78 5.95
N GLY A 345 -1.19 24.01 4.83
CA GLY A 345 0.21 23.62 4.61
C GLY A 345 0.46 22.10 4.53
N ASN A 346 -0.58 21.26 4.64
CA ASN A 346 -0.48 19.81 4.67
C ASN A 346 -0.65 19.14 3.30
N GLU A 347 -1.07 19.89 2.27
CA GLU A 347 -1.33 19.37 0.92
C GLU A 347 -0.13 18.58 0.36
N ARG A 348 1.07 19.21 0.35
CA ARG A 348 2.30 18.57 -0.15
C ARG A 348 2.63 17.28 0.61
N PHE A 349 2.37 17.25 1.91
CA PHE A 349 2.59 16.07 2.74
C PHE A 349 1.66 14.92 2.33
N PHE A 350 0.36 15.16 2.20
CA PHE A 350 -0.60 14.13 1.79
C PHE A 350 -0.36 13.67 0.34
N PHE A 351 0.05 14.59 -0.53
CA PHE A 351 0.36 14.29 -1.93
C PHE A 351 1.61 13.42 -2.03
N HIS A 352 2.68 13.74 -1.30
CA HIS A 352 3.91 12.95 -1.28
C HIS A 352 3.69 11.52 -0.81
N HIS A 353 2.77 11.31 0.15
CA HIS A 353 2.42 9.98 0.64
C HIS A 353 1.40 9.24 -0.23
N GLY A 354 0.84 9.89 -1.26
CA GLY A 354 -0.15 9.29 -2.15
C GLY A 354 -1.52 9.05 -1.51
N VAL A 355 -1.89 9.85 -0.49
CA VAL A 355 -3.18 9.73 0.22
C VAL A 355 -4.13 10.89 -0.04
N TYR A 356 -3.63 11.99 -0.62
CA TYR A 356 -4.38 13.24 -0.80
C TYR A 356 -5.68 13.08 -1.59
N LEU A 357 -5.62 12.47 -2.78
CA LEU A 357 -6.78 12.39 -3.68
C LEU A 357 -7.88 11.49 -3.10
N GLN A 358 -7.51 10.40 -2.43
CA GLN A 358 -8.44 9.50 -1.76
C GLN A 358 -9.09 10.19 -0.55
N LEU A 359 -8.31 10.93 0.24
CA LEU A 359 -8.85 11.74 1.35
C LEU A 359 -9.84 12.78 0.83
N LEU A 360 -9.45 13.56 -0.18
CA LEU A 360 -10.28 14.61 -0.75
C LEU A 360 -11.61 14.04 -1.28
N SER A 361 -11.56 13.05 -2.17
CA SER A 361 -12.76 12.51 -2.81
C SER A 361 -13.64 11.68 -1.88
N ARG A 362 -13.06 10.83 -1.02
CA ARG A 362 -13.83 9.87 -0.22
C ARG A 362 -14.30 10.45 1.11
N CYS A 363 -13.52 11.33 1.75
CA CYS A 363 -13.98 11.98 2.98
C CYS A 363 -15.02 13.06 2.70
N GLU A 364 -15.04 13.68 1.50
CA GLU A 364 -16.07 14.65 1.11
C GLU A 364 -17.48 14.04 1.22
N VAL A 365 -17.65 12.77 0.85
CA VAL A 365 -18.90 12.01 1.01
C VAL A 365 -19.37 11.98 2.47
N LEU A 366 -18.43 11.84 3.42
CA LEU A 366 -18.74 11.83 4.85
C LEU A 366 -19.10 13.24 5.38
N VAL A 367 -18.51 14.28 4.80
CA VAL A 367 -18.89 15.68 5.08
C VAL A 367 -20.32 15.92 4.61
N TRP A 368 -20.67 15.49 3.40
CA TRP A 368 -22.03 15.55 2.85
C TRP A 368 -23.05 14.85 3.75
N ARG A 369 -22.75 13.62 4.18
CA ARG A 369 -23.59 12.89 5.14
C ARG A 369 -23.78 13.66 6.45
N SER A 370 -22.72 14.24 6.97
CA SER A 370 -22.77 14.96 8.25
C SER A 370 -23.47 16.32 8.13
N LEU A 371 -23.35 16.98 6.97
CA LEU A 371 -24.13 18.17 6.63
C LEU A 371 -25.62 17.83 6.56
N ALA A 372 -25.99 16.75 5.87
CA ALA A 372 -27.39 16.28 5.82
C ALA A 372 -27.95 15.98 7.21
N ARG A 373 -27.15 15.34 8.08
CA ARG A 373 -27.51 15.12 9.48
C ARG A 373 -27.71 16.42 10.24
N ARG A 374 -26.85 17.41 10.01
CA ARG A 374 -26.92 18.71 10.68
C ARG A 374 -28.16 19.49 10.23
N VAL A 375 -28.46 19.53 8.94
CA VAL A 375 -29.68 20.19 8.43
C VAL A 375 -30.92 19.49 8.99
N PHE A 376 -30.94 18.15 8.98
CA PHE A 376 -32.03 17.39 9.61
C PHE A 376 -32.23 17.76 11.08
N LEU A 377 -31.15 17.84 11.87
CA LEU A 377 -31.24 18.25 13.28
C LEU A 377 -31.79 19.68 13.48
N LEU A 378 -31.56 20.58 12.53
CA LEU A 378 -32.01 21.97 12.60
C LEU A 378 -33.45 22.15 12.12
N THR A 379 -33.91 21.37 11.15
CA THR A 379 -35.23 21.56 10.52
C THR A 379 -36.28 20.54 10.96
N TYR A 380 -35.85 19.38 11.46
CA TYR A 380 -36.78 18.35 11.92
C TYR A 380 -37.52 18.79 13.18
N ARG A 381 -38.84 18.88 13.09
CA ARG A 381 -39.73 19.11 14.22
C ARG A 381 -40.30 17.78 14.68
N PHE A 382 -40.02 17.42 15.93
CA PHE A 382 -40.58 16.21 16.52
C PHE A 382 -42.10 16.34 16.61
N PRO A 383 -42.88 15.34 16.16
CA PRO A 383 -44.33 15.35 16.36
C PRO A 383 -44.65 15.40 17.86
N TRP A 384 -45.49 16.35 18.27
CA TRP A 384 -45.92 16.46 19.67
C TRP A 384 -46.80 15.28 20.11
N ASP A 385 -47.44 14.61 19.16
CA ASP A 385 -48.27 13.43 19.38
C ASP A 385 -47.43 12.13 19.30
N PRO A 386 -47.30 11.37 20.41
CA PRO A 386 -46.58 10.08 20.46
C PRO A 386 -47.13 9.01 19.51
N GLU A 387 -48.42 9.07 19.18
CA GLU A 387 -49.09 8.10 18.29
C GLU A 387 -48.94 8.46 16.81
N SER A 388 -48.34 9.61 16.50
CA SER A 388 -48.17 10.05 15.11
C SER A 388 -47.38 9.03 14.28
N LYS A 389 -48.00 8.56 13.19
CA LYS A 389 -47.36 7.67 12.19
C LYS A 389 -46.55 8.43 11.14
N LYS A 390 -46.33 9.74 11.33
CA LYS A 390 -45.57 10.56 10.37
C LYS A 390 -44.11 10.12 10.36
N ALA A 391 -43.63 9.72 9.18
CA ALA A 391 -42.23 9.39 8.99
C ALA A 391 -41.36 10.64 9.24
N PRO A 392 -40.20 10.51 9.89
CA PRO A 392 -39.24 11.60 9.97
C PRO A 392 -38.69 11.92 8.58
N THR A 393 -38.82 13.18 8.14
CA THR A 393 -38.40 13.60 6.80
C THR A 393 -37.45 14.79 6.83
N LEU A 394 -36.47 14.79 5.92
CA LEU A 394 -35.62 15.92 5.58
C LEU A 394 -36.11 16.55 4.26
N SER A 395 -36.40 17.85 4.26
CA SER A 395 -36.76 18.60 3.04
C SER A 395 -35.53 18.82 2.16
N LEU A 396 -35.66 18.53 0.85
CA LEU A 396 -34.60 18.81 -0.11
C LEU A 396 -34.37 20.32 -0.28
N VAL A 397 -35.42 21.13 -0.13
CA VAL A 397 -35.31 22.59 -0.21
C VAL A 397 -34.44 23.15 0.91
N ASP A 398 -34.59 22.63 2.12
CA ASP A 398 -33.75 23.03 3.27
C ASP A 398 -32.28 22.67 3.04
N MET A 399 -32.05 21.50 2.44
CA MET A 399 -30.71 21.07 2.04
C MET A 399 -30.12 21.98 0.96
N VAL A 400 -30.88 22.34 -0.08
CA VAL A 400 -30.45 23.29 -1.11
C VAL A 400 -30.08 24.64 -0.49
N ALA A 401 -30.90 25.17 0.41
CA ALA A 401 -30.61 26.43 1.10
C ALA A 401 -29.30 26.37 1.89
N ALA A 402 -29.08 25.30 2.65
CA ALA A 402 -27.84 25.10 3.41
C ALA A 402 -26.61 24.98 2.49
N VAL A 403 -26.75 24.30 1.36
CA VAL A 403 -25.67 24.08 0.40
C VAL A 403 -25.33 25.35 -0.37
N GLN A 404 -26.34 26.12 -0.81
CA GLN A 404 -26.15 27.43 -1.42
C GLN A 404 -25.51 28.43 -0.45
N PHE A 405 -25.88 28.35 0.83
CA PHE A 405 -25.21 29.13 1.87
C PHE A 405 -23.72 28.78 1.97
N CYS A 406 -23.36 27.49 2.00
CA CYS A 406 -21.96 27.06 1.96
C CYS A 406 -21.24 27.49 0.68
N GLN A 407 -21.89 27.43 -0.48
CA GLN A 407 -21.34 27.90 -1.76
C GLN A 407 -21.00 29.39 -1.70
N LYS A 408 -21.91 30.23 -1.21
CA LYS A 408 -21.65 31.67 -1.05
C LYS A 408 -20.46 31.94 -0.13
N LEU A 409 -20.36 31.21 0.98
CA LEU A 409 -19.20 31.36 1.86
C LEU A 409 -17.87 30.99 1.16
N LEU A 410 -17.86 29.96 0.30
CA LEU A 410 -16.68 29.61 -0.51
C LEU A 410 -16.33 30.70 -1.54
N GLU A 411 -17.34 31.38 -2.07
CA GLU A 411 -17.20 32.53 -2.98
C GLU A 411 -16.75 33.82 -2.28
N GLY A 412 -16.51 33.79 -0.96
CA GLY A 412 -16.00 34.93 -0.19
C GLY A 412 -17.08 35.83 0.40
N TRP A 413 -18.34 35.41 0.39
CA TRP A 413 -19.39 36.12 1.12
C TRP A 413 -19.14 36.02 2.62
N GLN A 414 -19.32 37.14 3.34
CA GLN A 414 -19.05 37.21 4.77
C GLN A 414 -20.35 37.29 5.56
N LYS A 415 -20.36 36.67 6.74
CA LYS A 415 -21.44 36.90 7.70
C LYS A 415 -21.34 38.34 8.19
N PRO A 416 -22.47 39.06 8.34
CA PRO A 416 -22.45 40.36 8.97
C PRO A 416 -21.82 40.26 10.36
N VAL A 417 -20.99 41.23 10.72
CA VAL A 417 -20.42 41.37 12.07
C VAL A 417 -21.58 41.39 13.06
N ASP A 418 -21.40 40.75 14.23
CA ASP A 418 -22.46 40.62 15.24
C ASP A 418 -23.23 41.93 15.39
N PRO A 419 -24.58 41.91 15.28
CA PRO A 419 -25.38 43.12 15.32
C PRO A 419 -25.10 43.96 16.56
N MET A 420 -24.77 43.32 17.70
CA MET A 420 -24.35 43.99 18.93
C MET A 420 -23.01 44.74 18.79
N ALA A 421 -22.00 44.14 18.15
CA ALA A 421 -20.71 44.80 17.91
C ALA A 421 -20.85 45.96 16.90
N PHE A 422 -21.75 45.83 15.94
CA PHE A 422 -22.08 46.92 15.00
C PHE A 422 -22.93 48.03 15.66
N MET A 423 -23.89 47.69 16.53
CA MET A 423 -24.69 48.67 17.30
C MET A 423 -23.83 49.48 18.27
N GLN A 424 -22.84 48.85 18.92
CA GLN A 424 -21.87 49.51 19.80
C GLN A 424 -20.93 50.48 19.07
N SER A 425 -20.83 50.40 17.74
CA SER A 425 -20.03 51.32 16.92
C SER A 425 -20.70 52.68 16.67
N GLY A 426 -21.94 52.89 17.14
CA GLY A 426 -22.64 54.18 17.12
C GLY A 426 -23.12 54.66 15.73
N ARG A 427 -23.05 53.80 14.70
CA ARG A 427 -23.35 54.14 13.30
C ARG A 427 -24.65 53.50 12.78
N THR A 428 -25.74 53.53 13.55
CA THR A 428 -27.02 52.96 13.11
C THR A 428 -28.09 54.05 12.95
N HIS A 429 -28.55 54.24 11.71
CA HIS A 429 -29.69 55.10 11.37
C HIS A 429 -30.99 54.47 11.89
N PRO A 430 -31.98 55.21 12.43
CA PRO A 430 -33.21 54.64 13.01
C PRO A 430 -34.00 53.69 12.07
N ASN A 431 -33.95 53.93 10.76
CA ASN A 431 -34.56 53.02 9.76
C ASN A 431 -33.86 51.65 9.62
N SER A 432 -32.66 51.46 10.16
CA SER A 432 -31.96 50.16 10.11
C SER A 432 -32.62 49.09 10.99
N GLN A 433 -33.48 49.47 11.93
CA GLN A 433 -34.28 48.54 12.72
C GLN A 433 -35.40 47.86 11.91
N PHE A 434 -35.83 48.45 10.80
CA PHE A 434 -36.92 47.93 9.95
C PHE A 434 -36.41 47.25 8.66
N MET A 435 -35.11 47.35 8.37
CA MET A 435 -34.48 46.65 7.25
C MET A 435 -34.07 45.25 7.67
N LYS A 436 -34.53 44.23 6.94
CA LYS A 436 -33.96 42.88 7.08
C LYS A 436 -32.52 42.92 6.60
N VAL A 437 -31.57 42.88 7.54
CA VAL A 437 -30.15 42.75 7.23
C VAL A 437 -29.98 41.44 6.46
N SER A 438 -29.42 41.50 5.26
CA SER A 438 -29.10 40.31 4.48
C SER A 438 -28.14 39.41 5.27
N ASP A 439 -28.45 38.11 5.35
CA ASP A 439 -27.69 37.13 6.15
C ASP A 439 -26.22 37.00 5.72
N LEU A 440 -25.88 37.45 4.51
CA LEU A 440 -24.52 37.48 3.97
C LEU A 440 -24.27 38.80 3.22
N ILE A 441 -23.07 39.35 3.39
CA ILE A 441 -22.58 40.54 2.71
C ILE A 441 -21.75 40.10 1.49
N PRO A 442 -21.99 40.66 0.29
CA PRO A 442 -21.22 40.33 -0.90
C PRO A 442 -19.75 40.81 -0.76
N PRO A 443 -18.78 40.06 -1.30
CA PRO A 443 -17.39 40.49 -1.33
C PRO A 443 -17.21 41.76 -2.18
N PRO A 444 -16.33 42.70 -1.77
CA PRO A 444 -16.18 44.01 -2.41
C PRO A 444 -15.66 43.94 -3.84
N GLN A 445 -14.93 42.87 -4.19
CA GLN A 445 -14.35 42.65 -5.53
C GLN A 445 -15.17 41.66 -6.38
N GLY A 446 -16.41 41.35 -5.96
CA GLY A 446 -17.21 40.29 -6.58
C GLY A 446 -16.84 38.88 -6.08
N PRO A 447 -17.66 37.87 -6.41
CA PRO A 447 -17.48 36.51 -5.92
C PRO A 447 -16.14 35.92 -6.38
N LYS A 448 -15.43 35.27 -5.46
CA LYS A 448 -14.17 34.56 -5.75
C LYS A 448 -14.40 33.48 -6.81
N ILE A 449 -13.55 33.45 -7.83
CA ILE A 449 -13.57 32.40 -8.85
C ILE A 449 -13.02 31.10 -8.24
N LEU A 450 -13.83 30.05 -8.31
CA LEU A 450 -13.55 28.72 -7.75
C LEU A 450 -13.28 27.73 -8.88
N PHE A 451 -12.19 26.98 -8.75
CA PHE A 451 -11.92 25.86 -9.66
C PHE A 451 -12.90 24.70 -9.42
N ALA A 452 -13.00 23.78 -10.37
CA ALA A 452 -13.92 22.64 -10.36
C ALA A 452 -14.09 21.97 -8.98
N GLY A 453 -12.99 21.61 -8.29
CA GLY A 453 -13.01 20.95 -6.98
C GLY A 453 -13.16 21.85 -5.75
N GLN A 454 -13.18 23.18 -5.92
CA GLN A 454 -13.24 24.13 -4.81
C GLN A 454 -14.67 24.51 -4.42
N GLY A 455 -15.62 24.40 -5.34
CA GLY A 455 -17.05 24.60 -5.07
C GLY A 455 -17.70 23.46 -4.28
N MET A 456 -18.96 23.65 -3.89
CA MET A 456 -19.79 22.58 -3.31
C MET A 456 -20.04 21.45 -4.32
N ILE A 457 -20.23 21.79 -5.61
CA ILE A 457 -20.46 20.81 -6.67
C ILE A 457 -19.37 20.94 -7.75
N PHE A 458 -19.37 22.07 -8.46
CA PHE A 458 -18.42 22.33 -9.54
C PHE A 458 -18.14 23.83 -9.65
N GLY A 459 -16.97 24.26 -9.17
CA GLY A 459 -16.56 25.67 -9.20
C GLY A 459 -17.62 26.62 -8.63
N ASN A 460 -17.97 27.65 -9.38
CA ASN A 460 -19.00 28.64 -9.01
C ASN A 460 -20.44 28.22 -9.37
N LYS A 461 -20.69 26.98 -9.81
CA LYS A 461 -22.05 26.54 -10.14
C LYS A 461 -22.93 26.59 -8.89
N VAL A 462 -24.02 27.37 -8.95
CA VAL A 462 -25.01 27.45 -7.87
C VAL A 462 -25.72 26.09 -7.74
N PRO A 463 -25.67 25.46 -6.55
CA PRO A 463 -26.34 24.19 -6.30
C PRO A 463 -27.86 24.27 -6.45
N ASP A 464 -28.42 23.38 -7.26
CA ASP A 464 -29.86 23.23 -7.47
C ASP A 464 -30.43 21.97 -6.79
N LEU A 465 -31.74 21.79 -6.88
CA LEU A 465 -32.45 20.67 -6.27
C LEU A 465 -31.99 19.33 -6.85
N THR A 466 -31.85 19.23 -8.17
CA THR A 466 -31.40 18.01 -8.87
C THR A 466 -30.01 17.58 -8.40
N ASN A 467 -29.10 18.53 -8.17
CA ASN A 467 -27.74 18.23 -7.72
C ASN A 467 -27.75 17.70 -6.28
N VAL A 468 -28.49 18.35 -5.38
CA VAL A 468 -28.63 17.92 -3.97
C VAL A 468 -29.32 16.56 -3.88
N GLU A 469 -30.37 16.36 -4.64
CA GLU A 469 -31.07 15.09 -4.73
C GLU A 469 -30.15 13.96 -5.19
N SER A 470 -29.33 14.19 -6.22
CA SER A 470 -28.34 13.23 -6.72
C SER A 470 -27.30 12.86 -5.66
N ILE A 471 -26.84 13.84 -4.88
CA ILE A 471 -25.88 13.61 -3.78
C ILE A 471 -26.53 12.76 -2.67
N LEU A 472 -27.75 13.12 -2.25
CA LEU A 472 -28.46 12.35 -1.22
C LEU A 472 -28.81 10.94 -1.71
N ALA A 473 -29.21 10.78 -2.96
CA ALA A 473 -29.47 9.48 -3.58
C ALA A 473 -28.21 8.61 -3.55
N SER A 474 -27.05 9.18 -3.87
CA SER A 474 -25.76 8.49 -3.77
C SER A 474 -25.45 8.06 -2.32
N LEU A 475 -25.73 8.90 -1.33
CA LEU A 475 -25.54 8.53 0.08
C LEU A 475 -26.48 7.40 0.53
N VAL A 476 -27.72 7.38 0.03
CA VAL A 476 -28.68 6.28 0.26
C VAL A 476 -28.19 4.99 -0.40
N GLN A 477 -27.76 5.05 -1.65
CA GLN A 477 -27.20 3.90 -2.38
C GLN A 477 -25.95 3.33 -1.68
N GLN A 478 -25.13 4.20 -1.07
CA GLN A 478 -23.97 3.78 -0.28
C GLN A 478 -24.31 3.23 1.10
N GLY A 479 -25.58 3.28 1.52
CA GLY A 479 -26.05 2.89 2.85
C GLY A 479 -25.67 3.88 3.96
N LEU A 480 -25.10 5.03 3.60
CA LEU A 480 -24.66 6.08 4.52
C LEU A 480 -25.82 6.91 5.07
N LEU A 481 -26.93 6.93 4.34
CA LEU A 481 -28.27 7.33 4.77
C LEU A 481 -29.22 6.16 4.58
N HIS A 482 -30.13 5.95 5.53
CA HIS A 482 -31.08 4.84 5.47
C HIS A 482 -32.51 5.35 5.39
N GLY A 483 -33.11 5.17 4.22
CA GLY A 483 -34.43 5.71 3.87
C GLY A 483 -34.65 5.70 2.37
N PHE A 484 -35.64 6.45 1.91
CA PHE A 484 -35.91 6.66 0.48
C PHE A 484 -36.15 8.14 0.18
N ILE A 485 -35.92 8.53 -1.08
CA ILE A 485 -36.20 9.88 -1.57
C ILE A 485 -37.54 9.86 -2.28
N SER A 486 -38.46 10.73 -1.86
CA SER A 486 -39.71 11.00 -2.56
C SER A 486 -39.49 12.16 -3.52
N HIS A 487 -39.35 11.84 -4.81
CA HIS A 487 -39.16 12.81 -5.89
C HIS A 487 -40.34 13.79 -5.98
N THR A 488 -41.57 13.30 -5.86
CA THR A 488 -42.79 14.11 -5.95
C THR A 488 -42.96 15.07 -4.77
N GLN A 489 -42.53 14.67 -3.57
CA GLN A 489 -42.64 15.50 -2.37
C GLN A 489 -41.38 16.32 -2.08
N GLY A 490 -40.29 16.09 -2.81
CA GLY A 490 -39.00 16.75 -2.58
C GLY A 490 -38.45 16.49 -1.18
N LYS A 491 -38.56 15.25 -0.67
CA LYS A 491 -38.17 14.89 0.71
C LYS A 491 -37.43 13.56 0.79
N PHE A 492 -36.45 13.49 1.68
CA PHE A 492 -35.85 12.23 2.12
C PHE A 492 -36.59 11.73 3.37
N ALA A 493 -37.15 10.52 3.31
CA ALA A 493 -37.91 9.90 4.40
C ALA A 493 -37.11 8.79 5.08
N ILE A 494 -36.99 8.87 6.41
CA ILE A 494 -36.28 7.89 7.23
C ILE A 494 -37.23 6.72 7.57
N ILE A 495 -36.76 5.49 7.36
CA ILE A 495 -37.51 4.26 7.64
C ILE A 495 -37.03 3.65 8.96
N GLY A 496 -37.92 2.95 9.68
CA GLY A 496 -37.54 2.14 10.84
C GLY A 496 -37.19 2.96 12.10
N SER A 497 -37.61 4.23 12.16
CA SER A 497 -37.35 5.12 13.31
C SER A 497 -37.82 4.54 14.64
N LYS A 498 -39.02 3.96 14.70
CA LYS A 498 -39.56 3.33 15.92
C LYS A 498 -38.76 2.09 16.34
N GLN A 499 -38.31 1.27 15.38
CA GLN A 499 -37.57 0.03 15.65
C GLN A 499 -36.13 0.28 16.12
N LYS A 500 -35.49 1.33 15.60
CA LYS A 500 -34.08 1.64 15.87
C LYS A 500 -33.86 2.69 16.97
N GLY A 501 -34.88 2.98 17.78
CA GLY A 501 -34.75 3.91 18.92
C GLY A 501 -34.69 5.39 18.52
N GLY A 502 -35.24 5.77 17.37
CA GLY A 502 -35.44 7.16 16.95
C GLY A 502 -35.00 7.46 15.51
N PRO A 503 -35.28 8.67 15.01
CA PRO A 503 -34.95 9.06 13.64
C PRO A 503 -33.46 9.06 13.32
N LEU A 504 -32.60 9.50 14.26
CA LEU A 504 -31.16 9.60 14.06
C LEU A 504 -30.47 8.23 13.91
N PRO A 505 -30.60 7.29 14.87
CA PRO A 505 -30.00 5.96 14.72
C PRO A 505 -30.58 5.18 13.53
N ALA A 506 -31.85 5.44 13.17
CA ALA A 506 -32.46 4.83 12.02
C ALA A 506 -31.93 5.37 10.68
N GLY A 507 -31.88 6.69 10.52
CA GLY A 507 -31.56 7.35 9.25
C GLY A 507 -30.07 7.59 8.99
N PHE A 508 -29.25 7.63 10.03
CA PHE A 508 -27.81 7.93 9.94
C PHE A 508 -26.98 6.81 10.60
N PRO A 509 -26.91 5.61 9.98
CA PRO A 509 -26.21 4.46 10.55
C PRO A 509 -24.71 4.72 10.74
N PRO A 510 -24.02 4.06 11.70
CA PRO A 510 -22.59 4.24 11.92
C PRO A 510 -21.76 3.94 10.66
N VAL A 511 -20.98 4.92 10.19
CA VAL A 511 -20.24 4.85 8.91
C VAL A 511 -19.35 3.61 8.83
N TRP A 512 -18.62 3.31 9.90
CA TRP A 512 -17.73 2.15 9.97
C TRP A 512 -18.47 0.85 9.72
N GLU A 513 -19.60 0.64 10.40
CA GLU A 513 -20.38 -0.61 10.30
C GLU A 513 -20.97 -0.75 8.90
N THR A 514 -21.50 0.33 8.33
CA THR A 514 -22.02 0.35 6.96
C THR A 514 -20.95 -0.03 5.94
N LEU A 515 -19.79 0.60 5.99
CA LEU A 515 -18.72 0.38 5.01
C LEU A 515 -18.02 -0.96 5.21
N ARG A 516 -17.89 -1.42 6.46
CA ARG A 516 -17.40 -2.77 6.79
C ARG A 516 -18.34 -3.84 6.24
N ALA A 517 -19.63 -3.78 6.57
CA ALA A 517 -20.61 -4.79 6.13
C ALA A 517 -20.68 -4.85 4.60
N ARG A 518 -20.59 -3.70 3.93
CA ARG A 518 -20.51 -3.64 2.47
C ARG A 518 -19.25 -4.32 1.92
N ALA A 519 -18.09 -4.00 2.48
CA ALA A 519 -16.84 -4.61 2.04
C ALA A 519 -16.84 -6.13 2.28
N GLU A 520 -17.35 -6.60 3.42
CA GLU A 520 -17.49 -8.02 3.73
C GLU A 520 -18.47 -8.70 2.74
N ALA A 521 -19.61 -8.09 2.43
CA ALA A 521 -20.57 -8.63 1.47
C ALA A 521 -20.06 -8.68 0.01
N GLU A 522 -19.22 -7.72 -0.39
CA GLU A 522 -18.58 -7.69 -1.70
C GLU A 522 -17.50 -8.78 -1.84
N ASN A 523 -16.98 -9.31 -0.73
CA ASN A 523 -15.95 -10.35 -0.74
C ASN A 523 -16.54 -11.73 -0.49
N ARG A 524 -16.24 -12.63 -1.43
CA ARG A 524 -16.71 -14.03 -1.38
C ARG A 524 -15.93 -14.88 -0.37
N THR A 525 -14.88 -14.34 0.23
CA THR A 525 -13.99 -15.02 1.18
C THR A 525 -13.82 -14.17 2.43
N ASP A 526 -13.84 -14.81 3.60
CA ASP A 526 -13.60 -14.14 4.90
C ASP A 526 -12.15 -13.62 5.05
N GLU A 527 -11.25 -14.02 4.14
CA GLU A 527 -9.85 -13.62 4.16
C GLU A 527 -9.58 -12.34 3.36
N CYS A 528 -8.67 -11.51 3.87
CA CYS A 528 -8.20 -10.34 3.14
C CYS A 528 -7.41 -10.77 1.88
N PRO A 529 -7.80 -10.32 0.67
CA PRO A 529 -7.09 -10.70 -0.55
C PRO A 529 -5.60 -10.37 -0.49
N GLY A 530 -4.74 -11.34 -0.88
CA GLY A 530 -3.29 -11.21 -0.81
C GLY A 530 -2.66 -11.50 0.55
N TRP A 531 -3.45 -11.70 1.61
CA TRP A 531 -2.97 -12.06 2.95
C TRP A 531 -3.32 -13.51 3.27
N VAL A 532 -2.33 -14.40 3.21
CA VAL A 532 -2.49 -15.80 3.63
C VAL A 532 -2.53 -15.87 5.16
N GLN A 533 -3.74 -15.97 5.72
CA GLN A 533 -3.95 -16.04 7.17
C GLN A 533 -3.92 -17.47 7.69
N LYS A 534 -4.56 -18.39 6.97
CA LYS A 534 -4.62 -19.82 7.31
C LYS A 534 -3.91 -20.66 6.25
N ALA A 535 -3.46 -21.85 6.67
CA ALA A 535 -2.97 -22.82 5.71
C ALA A 535 -4.14 -23.24 4.82
N LYS A 536 -4.00 -23.06 3.51
CA LYS A 536 -4.98 -23.61 2.58
C LYS A 536 -4.82 -25.11 2.54
N ASP A 537 -5.89 -25.87 2.72
CA ASP A 537 -5.89 -27.22 2.22
C ASP A 537 -5.77 -27.10 0.70
N LEU A 538 -4.60 -27.37 0.14
CA LEU A 538 -4.48 -27.63 -1.29
C LEU A 538 -5.28 -28.90 -1.54
N SER A 539 -6.60 -28.76 -1.77
CA SER A 539 -7.31 -29.75 -2.54
C SER A 539 -6.64 -29.74 -3.90
N LEU A 540 -5.82 -30.77 -4.16
CA LEU A 540 -5.46 -31.16 -5.53
C LEU A 540 -6.70 -30.98 -6.38
N GLY A 541 -6.58 -30.15 -7.42
CA GLY A 541 -7.71 -29.60 -8.18
C GLY A 541 -8.82 -30.61 -8.30
N GLY A 542 -9.96 -30.33 -7.65
CA GLY A 542 -11.14 -31.14 -7.83
C GLY A 542 -11.47 -31.14 -9.31
N VAL A 543 -11.33 -32.30 -9.95
CA VAL A 543 -11.94 -32.53 -11.25
C VAL A 543 -13.43 -32.29 -11.03
N VAL A 544 -13.93 -31.15 -11.48
CA VAL A 544 -15.36 -30.92 -11.56
C VAL A 544 -15.85 -31.95 -12.57
N ASN A 545 -16.46 -33.03 -12.07
CA ASN A 545 -17.03 -34.05 -12.92
C ASN A 545 -18.22 -33.42 -13.64
N LEU A 546 -18.00 -32.96 -14.88
CA LEU A 546 -19.00 -32.31 -15.73
C LEU A 546 -20.02 -33.30 -16.31
N ALA A 547 -20.12 -34.52 -15.77
CA ALA A 547 -21.02 -35.58 -16.23
C ALA A 547 -22.53 -35.25 -16.14
N GLY A 548 -22.90 -34.02 -15.76
CA GLY A 548 -24.27 -33.51 -15.82
C GLY A 548 -24.40 -32.04 -16.24
N ALA A 549 -23.32 -31.39 -16.69
CA ALA A 549 -23.40 -30.00 -17.13
C ALA A 549 -23.98 -29.93 -18.56
N ARG A 550 -25.27 -29.57 -18.67
CA ARG A 550 -25.87 -29.26 -19.97
C ARG A 550 -25.25 -27.98 -20.54
N PRO A 551 -24.95 -27.92 -21.85
CA PRO A 551 -24.50 -26.69 -22.49
C PRO A 551 -25.57 -25.61 -22.37
N ALA A 552 -25.14 -24.39 -22.08
CA ALA A 552 -26.04 -23.24 -22.02
C ALA A 552 -26.61 -22.97 -23.42
N GLY A 553 -27.92 -23.19 -23.60
CA GLY A 553 -28.63 -22.98 -24.86
C GLY A 553 -29.62 -24.08 -25.26
N ASP A 554 -29.72 -25.17 -24.51
CA ASP A 554 -30.65 -26.27 -24.84
C ASP A 554 -32.03 -26.03 -24.18
N ASN A 555 -32.94 -25.41 -24.93
CA ASN A 555 -34.36 -25.33 -24.58
C ASN A 555 -35.03 -26.65 -24.98
N GLY A 556 -35.24 -27.52 -23.99
CA GLY A 556 -36.21 -28.63 -24.06
C GLY A 556 -37.50 -28.22 -23.35
#